data_AF-A0A2P6P5F8-F1
#
_entry.id   AF-A0A2P6P5F8-F1
#
_cell.length_a   1.000
_cell.length_b   1.000
_cell.length_c   1.000
_cell.angle_alpha   90.00
_cell.angle_beta   90.00
_cell.angle_gamma   90.00
#
_symmetry.space_group_name_H-M   'P 1'
#
loop_
_entity.id
_entity.type
_entity.pdbx_description
1 polymer ?
#
loop_
_entity_poly.entity_id
_entity_poly.type
_entity_poly.pdbx_seq_one_letter_code
_entity_poly.pdbx_strand_id
1 'polypeptide(L)' 'MNFGVQVVELALANLLYCFEWELPDGVRGDDLDMKEAAGHTVQKNVPLSLAARPALLVS' A
#
# COMPACT_ATOMS: atom_id res chain seq x y z
N MET A 1 -4.58 -7.24 -22.65
CA MET A 1 -4.32 -6.30 -21.53
C MET A 1 -4.07 -7.16 -20.29
N ASN A 2 -2.83 -7.64 -20.08
CA ASN A 2 -2.54 -8.61 -19.00
C ASN A 2 -1.24 -8.29 -18.25
N PHE A 3 -0.25 -7.71 -18.96
CA PHE A 3 1.02 -7.31 -18.37
C PHE A 3 0.86 -6.39 -17.14
N GLY A 4 -0.03 -5.39 -17.21
CA GLY A 4 -0.28 -4.49 -16.08
C GLY A 4 -0.82 -5.20 -14.84
N VAL A 5 -1.73 -6.17 -15.01
CA VAL A 5 -2.28 -6.96 -13.90
C VAL A 5 -1.19 -7.83 -13.29
N GLN A 6 -0.43 -8.54 -14.13
CA GLN A 6 0.66 -9.41 -13.69
C GLN A 6 1.76 -8.65 -12.91
N VAL A 7 2.11 -7.43 -13.35
CA VAL A 7 3.07 -6.58 -12.65
C VAL A 7 2.53 -6.15 -11.28
N VAL A 8 1.26 -5.75 -11.20
CA VAL A 8 0.62 -5.35 -9.94
C VAL A 8 0.55 -6.53 -8.97
N GLU A 9 0.14 -7.71 -9.43
CA GLU A 9 0.06 -8.92 -8.61
C GLU A 9 1.44 -9.32 -8.05
N LEU A 10 2.47 -9.35 -8.90
CA LEU A 10 3.84 -9.68 -8.48
C LEU A 10 4.38 -8.66 -7.46
N ALA A 11 4.16 -7.37 -7.71
CA ALA A 11 4.59 -6.32 -6.79
C ALA A 11 3.89 -6.46 -5.43
N LEU A 12 2.57 -6.65 -5.41
CA LEU A 12 1.80 -6.83 -4.18
C LEU A 12 2.22 -8.10 -3.43
N ALA A 13 2.41 -9.22 -4.12
CA ALA A 13 2.84 -10.47 -3.50
C ALA A 13 4.20 -10.31 -2.78
N ASN A 14 5.17 -9.66 -3.42
CA ASN A 14 6.47 -9.40 -2.81
C ASN A 14 6.37 -8.44 -1.61
N LEU A 15 5.56 -7.38 -1.72
CA LEU A 15 5.37 -6.42 -0.64
C LEU A 15 4.70 -7.03 0.59
N LEU A 16 3.69 -7.90 0.39
CA LEU A 16 2.99 -8.59 1.46
C LEU A 16 3.81 -9.74 2.07
N TYR A 17 4.69 -10.35 1.29
CA TYR A 17 5.56 -11.42 1.78
C TYR A 17 6.74 -10.89 2.60
N CYS A 18 7.38 -9.82 2.14
CA CYS A 18 8.61 -9.32 2.76
C CYS A 18 8.39 -8.42 3.98
N PHE A 19 7.19 -7.84 4.13
CA PHE A 19 6.95 -6.80 5.13
C PHE A 19 5.65 -7.02 5.89
N GLU A 20 5.74 -6.82 7.21
CA GLU A 20 4.59 -6.49 8.03
C GLU A 20 4.32 -4.98 7.90
N TRP A 21 3.06 -4.63 7.68
CA TRP A 21 2.65 -3.25 7.43
C TRP A 21 1.88 -2.70 8.62
N GLU A 22 2.25 -1.49 9.04
CA GLU A 22 1.55 -0.75 10.08
C GLU A 22 1.27 0.69 9.64
N LEU A 23 0.26 1.31 10.26
CA LEU A 23 0.01 2.74 10.09
C LEU A 23 1.01 3.53 10.96
N PRO A 24 1.63 4.60 10.42
CA PRO A 24 2.56 5.41 11.18
C PRO A 24 1.83 6.15 12.32
N ASP A 25 2.57 6.47 13.38
CA ASP A 25 2.16 7.41 14.43
C ASP A 25 0.81 7.13 15.12
N GLY A 26 0.38 5.86 15.15
CA GLY A 26 -0.87 5.46 15.80
C GLY A 26 -2.14 5.86 15.04
N VAL A 27 -2.01 6.26 13.78
CA VAL A 27 -3.14 6.55 12.86
C VAL A 27 -4.04 5.33 12.77
N ARG A 28 -5.36 5.52 12.90
CA ARG A 28 -6.35 4.45 12.73
C ARG A 28 -6.82 4.42 11.28
N GLY A 29 -7.35 3.27 10.86
CA GLY A 29 -7.90 3.13 9.51
C GLY A 29 -9.01 4.14 9.18
N ASP A 30 -9.80 4.53 10.20
CA ASP A 30 -10.89 5.51 10.06
C ASP A 30 -10.38 6.94 9.83
N ASP A 31 -9.12 7.22 10.15
CA ASP A 31 -8.50 8.55 9.98
C ASP A 31 -7.93 8.75 8.56
N LEU A 32 -7.91 7.70 7.73
CA LEU A 32 -7.35 7.75 6.38
C LEU A 32 -8.28 8.48 5.41
N ASP A 33 -7.76 9.52 4.74
CA ASP A 33 -8.50 10.16 3.65
C ASP A 33 -8.56 9.26 2.42
N MET A 34 -9.72 8.65 2.21
CA MET A 34 -9.96 7.78 1.07
C MET A 34 -10.52 8.51 -0.17
N LYS A 35 -10.69 9.84 -0.12
CA LYS A 35 -11.20 10.64 -1.24
C LYS A 35 -10.21 10.65 -2.40
N GLU A 36 -10.74 10.92 -3.58
CA GLU A 36 -9.97 11.03 -4.81
C GLU A 36 -9.57 12.48 -5.09
N ALA A 37 -8.37 12.68 -5.64
CA ALA A 37 -7.97 13.98 -6.16
C ALA A 37 -8.66 14.24 -7.51
N ALA A 38 -8.89 15.51 -7.83
CA ALA A 38 -9.36 15.89 -9.16
C ALA A 38 -8.29 15.64 -10.22
N GLY A 39 -8.64 15.00 -11.35
CA GLY A 39 -7.70 14.79 -12.45
C GLY A 39 -8.20 13.80 -13.50
N HIS A 40 -7.37 13.56 -14.51
CA HIS A 40 -7.65 12.59 -15.58
C HIS A 40 -7.40 11.13 -15.16
N THR A 41 -6.71 10.92 -14.04
CA THR A 41 -6.44 9.61 -13.44
C THR A 41 -7.03 9.55 -12.04
N VAL A 42 -7.46 8.36 -11.62
CA VAL A 42 -7.92 8.13 -10.25
C VAL A 42 -6.68 8.03 -9.34
N GLN A 43 -6.53 8.98 -8.42
CA GLN A 43 -5.49 8.99 -7.41
C GLN A 43 -6.06 9.47 -6.08
N LYS A 44 -5.46 9.07 -4.96
CA LYS A 44 -5.88 9.53 -3.63
C LYS A 44 -5.62 11.03 -3.47
N ASN A 45 -6.54 11.72 -2.79
CA ASN A 45 -6.41 13.13 -2.45
C ASN A 45 -5.24 13.38 -1.50
N VAL A 46 -5.04 12.46 -0.54
CA VAL A 46 -3.86 12.40 0.32
C VAL A 46 -3.19 11.04 0.10
N PRO A 47 -1.87 10.98 -0.15
CA PRO A 47 -1.18 9.71 -0.31
C PRO A 47 -1.34 8.81 0.92
N LEU A 48 -1.61 7.52 0.70
CA LEU A 48 -1.57 6.53 1.76
C LEU A 48 -0.11 6.27 2.15
N SER A 49 0.17 6.36 3.45
CA SER A 49 1.49 6.11 4.02
C SER A 49 1.43 4.91 4.96
N LEU A 50 2.40 4.01 4.85
CA LEU A 50 2.54 2.84 5.69
C LEU A 50 3.99 2.71 6.15
N ALA A 51 4.19 2.27 7.38
CA ALA A 51 5.49 1.84 7.87
C ALA A 51 5.69 0.36 7.53
N ALA A 52 6.77 0.05 6.83
CA ALA A 52 7.15 -1.32 6.50
C ALA A 52 8.14 -1.84 7.53
N ARG A 53 7.79 -2.91 8.24
CA ARG A 53 8.71 -3.67 9.09
C ARG A 53 9.10 -4.95 8.35
N PRO A 54 10.40 -5.23 8.16
CA PRO A 54 10.81 -6.50 7.57
C PRO A 54 10.19 -7.65 8.35
N ALA A 55 9.48 -8.55 7.66
CA ALA A 55 8.99 -9.77 8.28
C ALA A 55 10.22 -10.54 8.75
N LEU A 56 10.34 -10.77 10.07
CA LEU A 56 11.45 -11.56 10.61
C LEU A 56 11.28 -12.97 10.07
N LEU A 57 12.04 -13.32 9.04
CA LEU A 57 12.21 -14.70 8.64
C LEU A 57 12.89 -15.36 9.85
N VAL A 58 12.13 -16.08 10.67
CA VAL A 58 12.69 -16.90 11.73
C VAL A 58 13.59 -17.91 11.03
N SER A 59 14.90 -17.66 11.07
CA SER A 59 15.95 -18.55 10.56
C SER A 59 16.16 -19.73 11.49
#